data_AF-A0A257NEN4-F1
#
_entry.id   AF-A0A257NEN4-F1
#
_cell.length_a   1.000
_cell.length_b   1.000
_cell.length_c   1.000
_cell.angle_alpha   90.00
_cell.angle_beta   90.00
_cell.angle_gamma   90.00
#
_symmetry.space_group_name_H-M   'P 1'
#
loop_
_entity.id
_entity.type
_entity.pdbx_description
1 polymer ?
#
loop_
_entity_poly.entity_id
_entity_poly.type
_entity_poly.pdbx_seq_one_letter_code
_entity_poly.pdbx_strand_id
1 'polypeptide(L)'
;MSNEENAKQEENVQQEENVKQTVDSAKNTVGNLVSSFLSLREKNPKVFFGSIGGVVVLLLLMMTMGGDDSKPAISGPVLKDLAIGQRYVLKSANAYDTAATVRLVSAPGAIAAYDDTEEADRSGACQHIPQGTPVSVLEFADAYGKQKTYAKVRIEDGACKGNEAWALAIDVQ
;
A
#
# COMPACT_ATOMS: atom_id res chain seq x y z
N MET A 1 -36.66 16.21 -36.25
CA MET A 1 -37.12 16.13 -34.85
C MET A 1 -38.26 15.12 -34.81
N SER A 2 -38.42 14.38 -33.70
CA SER A 2 -39.46 13.35 -33.46
C SER A 2 -39.07 11.89 -33.68
N ASN A 3 -37.95 11.41 -33.14
CA ASN A 3 -37.75 9.95 -32.94
C ASN A 3 -36.88 9.58 -31.71
N GLU A 4 -36.72 10.46 -30.73
CA GLU A 4 -35.94 10.17 -29.50
C GLU A 4 -36.77 10.19 -28.20
N GLU A 5 -38.05 10.58 -28.25
CA GLU A 5 -38.88 10.71 -27.04
C GLU A 5 -39.71 9.47 -26.69
N ASN A 6 -39.85 8.48 -27.59
CA ASN A 6 -40.74 7.33 -27.34
C ASN A 6 -40.06 6.16 -26.60
N ALA A 7 -38.74 6.05 -26.63
CA ALA A 7 -38.02 4.92 -26.02
C ALA A 7 -37.87 4.99 -24.48
N LYS A 8 -38.08 6.17 -23.87
CA LYS A 8 -37.88 6.36 -22.42
C LYS A 8 -39.10 6.06 -21.55
N GLN A 9 -40.28 5.89 -22.15
CA GLN A 9 -41.53 5.80 -21.40
C GLN A 9 -41.95 4.36 -21.10
N GLU A 10 -41.53 3.38 -21.91
CA GLU A 10 -41.85 1.96 -21.69
C GLU A 10 -40.95 1.30 -20.62
N GLU A 11 -39.72 1.78 -20.45
CA GLU A 11 -38.75 1.21 -19.49
C GLU A 11 -39.11 1.53 -18.02
N ASN A 12 -39.84 2.64 -17.79
CA ASN A 12 -40.19 3.10 -16.44
C ASN A 12 -41.40 2.36 -15.84
N VAL A 13 -42.32 1.84 -16.68
CA VAL A 13 -43.53 1.14 -16.22
C VAL A 13 -43.21 -0.29 -15.76
N GLN A 14 -42.29 -1.00 -16.44
CA GLN A 14 -41.85 -2.35 -16.03
C GLN A 14 -41.01 -2.34 -14.74
N GLN A 15 -40.31 -1.23 -14.46
CA GLN A 15 -39.48 -1.10 -13.28
C GLN A 15 -40.31 -0.85 -12.00
N GLU A 16 -41.42 -0.12 -12.08
CA GLU A 16 -42.31 0.11 -10.93
C GLU A 16 -43.09 -1.14 -10.47
N GLU A 17 -43.49 -2.01 -11.41
CA GLU A 17 -44.27 -3.22 -11.09
C GLU A 17 -43.40 -4.29 -10.41
N ASN A 18 -42.14 -4.42 -10.85
CA ASN A 18 -41.15 -5.34 -10.28
C ASN A 18 -40.68 -4.89 -8.88
N VAL A 19 -40.55 -3.57 -8.65
CA VAL A 19 -40.21 -3.00 -7.34
C VAL A 19 -41.36 -3.20 -6.34
N LYS A 20 -42.63 -3.02 -6.74
CA LYS A 20 -43.78 -3.29 -5.88
C LYS A 20 -43.87 -4.76 -5.47
N GLN A 21 -43.68 -5.68 -6.41
CA GLN A 21 -43.70 -7.13 -6.14
C GLN A 21 -42.55 -7.57 -5.21
N THR A 22 -41.38 -6.94 -5.34
CA THR A 22 -40.22 -7.19 -4.47
C THR A 22 -40.43 -6.62 -3.06
N VAL A 23 -41.03 -5.44 -2.95
CA VAL A 23 -41.37 -4.80 -1.67
C VAL A 23 -42.48 -5.56 -0.93
N ASP A 24 -43.50 -6.06 -1.63
CA ASP A 24 -44.58 -6.83 -1.01
C ASP A 24 -44.15 -8.25 -0.61
N SER A 25 -43.29 -8.90 -1.39
CA SER A 25 -42.63 -10.15 -0.97
C SER A 25 -41.70 -9.94 0.23
N ALA A 26 -40.95 -8.84 0.28
CA ALA A 26 -40.13 -8.49 1.44
C ALA A 26 -40.98 -8.21 2.69
N LYS A 27 -42.08 -7.46 2.57
CA LYS A 27 -43.03 -7.19 3.66
C LYS A 27 -43.69 -8.46 4.19
N ASN A 28 -44.12 -9.37 3.32
CA ASN A 28 -44.71 -10.64 3.71
C ASN A 28 -43.70 -11.57 4.40
N THR A 29 -42.45 -11.57 3.95
CA THR A 29 -41.38 -12.37 4.56
C THR A 29 -41.02 -11.83 5.95
N VAL A 30 -40.94 -10.51 6.11
CA VAL A 30 -40.73 -9.85 7.41
C VAL A 30 -41.92 -10.09 8.35
N GLY A 31 -43.15 -10.01 7.85
CA GLY A 31 -44.36 -10.30 8.62
C GLY A 31 -44.43 -11.75 9.12
N ASN A 32 -44.05 -12.71 8.29
CA ASN A 32 -43.97 -14.13 8.66
C ASN A 32 -42.84 -14.43 9.66
N LEU A 33 -41.72 -13.70 9.59
CA LEU A 33 -40.62 -13.84 10.56
C LEU A 33 -40.99 -13.28 11.93
N VAL A 34 -41.65 -12.11 11.98
CA VAL A 34 -42.08 -11.48 13.25
C VAL A 34 -43.16 -12.31 13.95
N SER A 35 -44.14 -12.83 13.20
CA SER A 35 -45.17 -13.72 13.74
C SER A 35 -44.60 -15.05 14.21
N SER A 36 -43.65 -15.64 13.45
CA SER A 36 -42.93 -16.84 13.90
C SER A 36 -42.13 -16.58 15.18
N PHE A 37 -41.46 -15.44 15.29
CA PHE A 37 -40.69 -15.03 16.47
C PHE A 37 -41.59 -14.83 17.70
N LEU A 38 -42.74 -14.15 17.55
CA LEU A 38 -43.72 -13.98 18.63
C LEU A 38 -44.33 -15.32 19.04
N SER A 39 -44.63 -16.21 18.08
CA SER A 39 -45.15 -17.55 18.39
C SER A 39 -44.12 -18.42 19.12
N LEU A 40 -42.82 -18.18 18.91
CA LEU A 40 -41.74 -18.90 19.58
C LEU A 40 -41.61 -18.47 21.05
N ARG A 41 -41.85 -17.18 21.34
CA ARG A 41 -41.98 -16.66 22.72
C ARG A 41 -43.09 -17.36 23.49
N GLU A 42 -44.24 -17.54 22.85
CA GLU A 42 -45.44 -18.12 23.47
C GLU A 42 -45.34 -19.64 23.63
N LYS A 43 -44.86 -20.34 22.60
CA LYS A 43 -44.80 -21.81 22.58
C LYS A 43 -43.60 -22.38 23.35
N ASN A 44 -42.46 -21.70 23.33
CA ASN A 44 -41.20 -22.18 23.92
C ASN A 44 -40.36 -21.03 24.50
N PRO A 45 -40.77 -20.43 25.64
CA PRO A 45 -40.11 -19.25 26.20
C PRO A 45 -38.63 -19.48 26.54
N LYS A 46 -38.24 -20.69 26.96
CA LYS A 46 -36.83 -21.03 27.25
C LYS A 46 -35.93 -20.93 26.02
N VAL A 47 -36.43 -21.37 24.85
CA VAL A 47 -35.70 -21.32 23.58
C VAL A 47 -35.65 -19.89 23.06
N PHE A 48 -36.76 -19.14 23.21
CA PHE A 48 -36.83 -17.73 22.84
C PHE A 48 -35.81 -16.89 23.62
N PHE A 49 -35.86 -16.89 24.94
CA PHE A 49 -34.92 -16.12 25.76
C PHE A 49 -33.48 -16.66 25.68
N GLY A 50 -33.30 -17.97 25.48
CA GLY A 50 -31.99 -18.57 25.24
C GLY A 50 -31.36 -18.09 23.93
N SER A 51 -32.14 -17.97 22.85
CA SER A 51 -31.66 -17.45 21.56
C SER A 51 -31.26 -15.98 21.64
N ILE A 52 -32.05 -15.15 22.34
CA ILE A 52 -31.74 -13.73 22.58
C ILE A 52 -30.46 -13.60 23.41
N GLY A 53 -30.35 -14.37 24.50
CA GLY A 53 -29.15 -14.40 25.33
C GLY A 53 -27.90 -14.80 24.55
N GLY A 54 -27.99 -15.82 23.68
CA GLY A 54 -26.89 -16.26 22.83
C GLY A 54 -26.42 -15.18 21.85
N VAL A 55 -27.34 -14.47 21.20
CA VAL A 55 -27.00 -13.37 20.28
C VAL A 55 -26.32 -12.22 21.02
N VAL A 56 -26.80 -11.87 22.22
CA VAL A 56 -26.19 -10.81 23.04
C VAL A 56 -24.76 -11.18 23.46
N VAL A 57 -24.52 -12.43 23.88
CA VAL A 57 -23.18 -12.90 24.25
C VAL A 57 -22.23 -12.89 23.03
N LEU A 58 -22.70 -13.30 21.86
CA LEU A 58 -21.91 -13.25 20.63
C LEU A 58 -21.53 -11.81 20.24
N LEU A 59 -22.47 -10.87 20.33
CA LEU A 59 -22.23 -9.45 20.07
C LEU A 59 -21.20 -8.85 21.03
N LEU A 60 -21.29 -9.20 22.33
CA LEU A 60 -20.30 -8.79 23.32
C LEU A 60 -18.91 -9.34 22.99
N LEU A 61 -18.81 -10.61 22.60
CA LEU A 61 -17.55 -11.20 22.17
C LEU A 61 -16.96 -10.46 20.97
N MET A 62 -17.76 -10.19 19.95
CA MET A 62 -17.32 -9.44 18.76
C MET A 62 -16.85 -8.01 19.10
N MET A 63 -17.54 -7.32 20.00
CA MET A 63 -17.14 -5.98 20.44
C MET A 63 -15.83 -5.99 21.24
N THR A 64 -15.56 -7.06 22.00
CA THR A 64 -14.30 -7.20 22.75
C THR A 64 -13.11 -7.67 21.90
N MET A 65 -13.36 -8.23 20.70
CA MET A 65 -12.32 -8.74 19.80
C MET A 65 -11.85 -7.72 18.75
N GLY A 66 -12.49 -6.54 18.67
CA GLY A 66 -12.23 -5.52 17.64
C GLY A 66 -11.27 -4.40 18.04
N GLY A 67 -10.35 -4.63 18.97
CA GLY A 67 -9.35 -3.66 19.40
C GLY A 67 -7.98 -3.92 18.77
N ASP A 68 -7.85 -3.70 17.46
CA ASP A 68 -6.54 -3.62 16.82
C ASP A 68 -6.28 -2.14 16.48
N ASP A 69 -5.35 -1.53 17.22
CA ASP A 69 -4.79 -0.20 16.96
C ASP A 69 -3.91 -0.19 15.69
N SER A 70 -4.28 -0.97 14.66
CA SER A 70 -3.60 -0.98 13.37
C SER A 70 -4.06 0.23 12.56
N LYS A 71 -3.49 1.39 12.93
CA LYS A 71 -3.25 2.45 11.94
C LYS A 71 -2.70 1.76 10.69
N PRO A 72 -3.24 2.02 9.49
CA PRO A 72 -2.73 1.39 8.28
C PRO A 72 -1.23 1.63 8.24
N ALA A 73 -0.45 0.54 8.20
CA ALA A 73 1.00 0.64 8.16
C ALA A 73 1.34 1.51 6.95
N ILE A 74 1.83 2.73 7.21
CA ILE A 74 2.40 3.56 6.16
C ILE A 74 3.53 2.72 5.59
N SER A 75 3.35 2.23 4.37
CA SER A 75 4.35 1.41 3.70
C SER A 75 5.54 2.32 3.43
N GLY A 76 6.51 2.27 4.35
CA GLY A 76 7.78 2.95 4.19
C GLY A 76 8.55 2.37 3.01
N PRO A 77 9.65 3.02 2.59
CA PRO A 77 10.50 2.49 1.54
C PRO A 77 10.94 1.06 1.88
N VAL A 78 10.73 0.15 0.93
CA VAL A 78 11.14 -1.25 1.06
C VAL A 78 12.66 -1.29 0.95
N LEU A 79 13.34 -1.39 2.08
CA LEU A 79 14.77 -1.61 2.13
C LEU A 79 15.04 -3.05 1.70
N LYS A 80 15.73 -3.22 0.57
CA LYS A 80 16.25 -4.51 0.14
C LYS A 80 17.30 -4.96 1.17
N ASP A 81 17.30 -6.23 1.55
CA ASP A 81 18.43 -6.76 2.33
C ASP A 81 19.64 -6.91 1.39
N LEU A 82 20.48 -5.89 1.40
CA LEU A 82 21.69 -5.85 0.60
C LEU A 82 22.75 -6.77 1.20
N ALA A 83 23.42 -7.53 0.32
CA ALA A 83 24.53 -8.40 0.66
C ALA A 83 25.80 -8.00 -0.09
N ILE A 84 26.93 -8.09 0.60
CA ILE A 84 28.25 -7.82 0.02
C ILE A 84 28.53 -8.84 -1.09
N GLY A 85 29.09 -8.37 -2.20
CA GLY A 85 29.41 -9.17 -3.39
C GLY A 85 28.24 -9.43 -4.32
N GLN A 86 27.02 -9.03 -3.96
CA GLN A 86 25.86 -9.14 -4.84
C GLN A 86 25.73 -7.94 -5.77
N ARG A 87 25.08 -8.18 -6.91
CA ARG A 87 24.80 -7.18 -7.95
C ARG A 87 23.38 -6.65 -7.80
N TYR A 88 23.24 -5.35 -7.96
CA TYR A 88 22.01 -4.59 -7.83
C TYR A 88 21.97 -3.49 -8.90
N VAL A 89 20.90 -2.70 -8.91
CA VAL A 89 20.81 -1.50 -9.74
C VAL A 89 20.64 -0.25 -8.87
N LEU A 90 21.16 0.87 -9.35
CA LEU A 90 20.90 2.17 -8.74
C LEU A 90 19.50 2.64 -9.11
N LYS A 91 18.70 3.01 -8.13
CA LYS A 91 17.36 3.57 -8.34
C LYS A 91 17.02 4.52 -7.20
N SER A 92 16.72 5.77 -7.55
CA SER A 92 16.39 6.78 -6.54
C SER A 92 15.09 6.41 -5.84
N ALA A 93 15.12 6.34 -4.51
CA ALA A 93 13.94 6.08 -3.71
C ALA A 93 12.95 7.26 -3.71
N ASN A 94 13.42 8.46 -4.06
CA ASN A 94 12.67 9.71 -3.98
C ASN A 94 12.28 10.31 -5.34
N ALA A 95 12.73 9.71 -6.45
CA ALA A 95 12.44 10.21 -7.79
C ALA A 95 11.68 9.18 -8.63
N TYR A 96 10.51 9.59 -9.12
CA TYR A 96 9.71 8.80 -10.08
C TYR A 96 10.12 9.03 -11.53
N ASP A 97 10.87 10.11 -11.80
CA ASP A 97 11.37 10.40 -13.14
C ASP A 97 12.48 9.43 -13.53
N THR A 98 12.30 8.76 -14.67
CA THR A 98 13.28 7.84 -15.25
C THR A 98 14.58 8.53 -15.66
N ALA A 99 14.55 9.85 -15.92
CA ALA A 99 15.73 10.64 -16.25
C ALA A 99 16.50 11.14 -15.02
N ALA A 100 15.99 10.92 -13.81
CA ALA A 100 16.70 11.30 -12.60
C ALA A 100 18.01 10.52 -12.45
N THR A 101 18.94 11.09 -11.71
CA THR A 101 20.24 10.47 -11.41
C THR A 101 20.34 10.12 -9.93
N VAL A 102 21.00 9.03 -9.62
CA VAL A 102 21.42 8.70 -8.25
C VAL A 102 22.77 9.36 -7.98
N ARG A 103 22.86 10.11 -6.88
CA ARG A 103 24.11 10.76 -6.49
C ARG A 103 25.02 9.76 -5.77
N LEU A 104 26.27 9.71 -6.19
CA LEU A 104 27.36 8.99 -5.56
C LEU A 104 28.37 9.97 -4.97
N VAL A 105 28.92 9.63 -3.81
CA VAL A 105 29.90 10.46 -3.10
C VAL A 105 31.12 9.67 -2.68
N SER A 106 32.22 10.37 -2.35
CA SER A 106 33.46 9.75 -1.94
C SER A 106 33.44 9.18 -0.51
N ALA A 107 32.54 9.66 0.34
CA ALA A 107 32.42 9.23 1.74
C ALA A 107 30.95 9.12 2.18
N PRO A 108 30.57 8.13 3.01
CA PRO A 108 29.18 7.81 3.32
C PRO A 108 28.38 9.01 3.85
N GLY A 109 28.95 9.82 4.75
CA GLY A 109 28.25 10.99 5.30
C GLY A 109 28.19 12.23 4.39
N ALA A 110 28.92 12.23 3.27
CA ALA A 110 29.02 13.42 2.42
C ALA A 110 27.71 13.71 1.67
N ILE A 111 26.85 12.72 1.44
CA ILE A 111 25.57 12.88 0.71
C ILE A 111 24.71 14.01 1.31
N ALA A 112 24.65 14.08 2.65
CA ALA A 112 23.83 15.06 3.36
C ALA A 112 24.45 16.48 3.43
N ALA A 113 25.75 16.61 3.17
CA ALA A 113 26.48 17.87 3.21
C ALA A 113 26.82 18.40 1.80
N TYR A 114 26.39 17.71 0.75
CA TYR A 114 26.81 17.96 -0.62
C TYR A 114 25.88 18.95 -1.33
N ASP A 115 26.45 20.07 -1.76
CA ASP A 115 25.80 21.11 -2.56
C ASP A 115 26.29 21.06 -4.01
N ASP A 116 25.39 20.77 -4.95
CA ASP A 116 25.72 20.67 -6.37
C ASP A 116 26.20 22.00 -6.96
N THR A 117 25.83 23.14 -6.36
CA THR A 117 26.18 24.46 -6.92
C THR A 117 27.65 24.81 -6.74
N GLU A 118 28.29 24.28 -5.70
CA GLU A 118 29.70 24.54 -5.37
C GLU A 118 30.62 23.37 -5.77
N GLU A 119 30.10 22.15 -5.84
CA GLU A 119 30.92 20.94 -5.99
C GLU A 119 30.85 20.25 -7.36
N ALA A 120 29.94 20.67 -8.25
CA ALA A 120 29.86 20.15 -9.62
C ALA A 120 31.17 20.38 -10.42
N ASP A 121 31.92 21.44 -10.10
CA ASP A 121 33.19 21.77 -10.78
C ASP A 121 34.42 21.07 -10.16
N ARG A 122 34.29 20.52 -8.95
CA ARG A 122 35.44 19.99 -8.18
C ARG A 122 35.50 18.48 -8.11
N SER A 123 34.41 17.80 -8.42
CA SER A 123 34.32 16.34 -8.29
C SER A 123 33.77 15.72 -9.56
N GLY A 124 34.57 14.81 -10.13
CA GLY A 124 34.52 14.42 -11.55
C GLY A 124 33.25 13.74 -12.05
N ALA A 125 33.26 13.36 -13.33
CA ALA A 125 32.13 12.92 -14.17
C ALA A 125 31.25 11.75 -13.67
N CYS A 126 31.46 11.21 -12.47
CA CYS A 126 30.83 9.98 -11.95
C CYS A 126 30.03 10.16 -10.67
N GLN A 127 29.55 11.37 -10.41
CA GLN A 127 28.73 11.66 -9.25
C GLN A 127 27.25 11.46 -9.51
N HIS A 128 26.78 11.82 -10.70
CA HIS A 128 25.38 11.69 -11.08
C HIS A 128 25.25 10.51 -12.03
N ILE A 129 24.84 9.36 -11.49
CA ILE A 129 24.73 8.12 -12.24
C ILE A 129 23.28 7.90 -12.66
N PRO A 130 23.00 7.55 -13.93
CA PRO A 130 21.64 7.27 -14.39
C PRO A 130 20.97 6.15 -13.58
N GLN A 131 19.66 6.26 -13.39
CA GLN A 131 18.85 5.17 -12.85
C GLN A 131 19.03 3.89 -13.67
N GLY A 132 18.96 2.73 -13.02
CA GLY A 132 19.13 1.41 -13.64
C GLY A 132 20.58 0.99 -13.85
N THR A 133 21.56 1.84 -13.52
CA THR A 133 22.98 1.49 -13.68
C THR A 133 23.34 0.32 -12.75
N PRO A 134 23.89 -0.80 -13.27
CA PRO A 134 24.25 -1.94 -12.46
C PRO A 134 25.46 -1.66 -11.56
N VAL A 135 25.39 -2.13 -10.32
CA VAL A 135 26.43 -1.96 -9.31
C VAL A 135 26.64 -3.22 -8.47
N SER A 136 27.85 -3.40 -7.95
CA SER A 136 28.16 -4.44 -6.95
C SER A 136 28.40 -3.81 -5.58
N VAL A 137 27.80 -4.37 -4.53
CA VAL A 137 28.01 -3.89 -3.16
C VAL A 137 29.32 -4.43 -2.60
N LEU A 138 30.17 -3.54 -2.08
CA LEU A 138 31.49 -3.88 -1.54
C LEU A 138 31.53 -3.88 -0.02
N GLU A 139 30.95 -2.85 0.60
CA GLU A 139 30.94 -2.66 2.05
C GLU A 139 29.76 -1.77 2.46
N PHE A 140 29.50 -1.72 3.77
CA PHE A 140 28.44 -0.93 4.36
C PHE A 140 29.01 0.02 5.41
N ALA A 141 28.32 1.14 5.61
CA ALA A 141 28.57 2.04 6.73
C ALA A 141 27.27 2.37 7.46
N ASP A 142 27.38 2.39 8.78
CA ASP A 142 26.28 2.70 9.69
C ASP A 142 26.20 4.21 9.90
N ALA A 143 24.98 4.73 10.09
CA ALA A 143 24.77 6.12 10.44
C ALA A 143 23.41 6.34 11.10
N TYR A 144 23.32 7.38 11.92
CA TYR A 144 22.09 7.80 12.61
C TYR A 144 21.43 6.67 13.43
N GLY A 145 22.25 5.79 14.03
CA GLY A 145 21.77 4.64 14.80
C GLY A 145 21.16 3.51 13.97
N LYS A 146 21.32 3.54 12.63
CA LYS A 146 20.87 2.49 11.71
C LYS A 146 22.07 1.78 11.09
N GLN A 147 21.96 0.46 10.99
CA GLN A 147 22.95 -0.37 10.31
C GLN A 147 22.78 -0.28 8.80
N LYS A 148 23.89 -0.40 8.05
CA LYS A 148 23.90 -0.43 6.58
C LYS A 148 23.20 0.78 5.93
N THR A 149 23.30 1.97 6.52
CA THR A 149 22.67 3.19 5.98
C THR A 149 23.25 3.58 4.63
N TYR A 150 24.55 3.37 4.46
CA TYR A 150 25.26 3.62 3.22
C TYR A 150 25.87 2.32 2.69
N ALA A 151 25.88 2.19 1.36
CA ALA A 151 26.53 1.10 0.67
C ALA A 151 27.64 1.66 -0.21
N LYS A 152 28.85 1.12 -0.08
CA LYS A 152 29.88 1.35 -1.09
C LYS A 152 29.62 0.43 -2.26
N VAL A 153 29.57 1.01 -3.43
CA VAL A 153 29.22 0.35 -4.66
C VAL A 153 30.35 0.48 -5.67
N ARG A 154 30.59 -0.59 -6.43
CA ARG A 154 31.39 -0.56 -7.65
C ARG A 154 30.47 -0.49 -8.86
N ILE A 155 30.70 0.47 -9.74
CA ILE A 155 29.93 0.63 -10.97
C ILE A 155 30.35 -0.44 -11.98
N GLU A 156 29.37 -1.15 -12.55
CA GLU A 156 29.63 -2.28 -13.44
C GLU A 156 29.56 -1.94 -14.93
N ASP A 157 28.96 -0.78 -15.26
CA ASP A 157 28.69 -0.39 -16.64
C ASP A 157 28.79 1.14 -16.86
N GLY A 158 28.87 1.56 -18.13
CA GLY A 158 28.93 2.95 -18.55
C GLY A 158 30.32 3.60 -18.41
N ALA A 159 30.36 4.92 -18.58
CA ALA A 159 31.61 5.71 -18.56
C ALA A 159 32.33 5.67 -17.19
N CYS A 160 31.60 5.32 -16.13
CA CYS A 160 32.09 5.27 -14.76
C CYS A 160 32.41 3.86 -14.28
N LYS A 161 32.41 2.87 -15.18
CA LYS A 161 32.70 1.47 -14.85
C LYS A 161 34.02 1.31 -14.10
N GLY A 162 33.97 0.52 -13.03
CA GLY A 162 35.11 0.24 -12.15
C GLY A 162 35.29 1.25 -11.04
N ASN A 163 34.67 2.43 -11.11
CA ASN A 163 34.73 3.41 -10.03
C ASN A 163 33.96 2.91 -8.82
N GLU A 164 34.51 3.25 -7.65
CA GLU A 164 33.90 2.97 -6.37
C GLU A 164 33.45 4.26 -5.71
N ALA A 165 32.24 4.26 -5.17
CA ALA A 165 31.70 5.39 -4.44
C ALA A 165 30.63 4.93 -3.46
N TRP A 166 30.16 5.84 -2.62
CA TRP A 166 29.11 5.60 -1.64
C TRP A 166 27.77 6.10 -2.15
N ALA A 167 26.75 5.27 -1.97
CA ALA A 167 25.35 5.58 -2.19
C ALA A 167 24.57 5.42 -0.87
N LEU A 168 23.39 6.05 -0.78
CA LEU A 168 22.41 5.65 0.22
C LEU A 168 21.97 4.22 -0.09
N ALA A 169 21.91 3.35 0.92
CA ALA A 169 21.52 1.95 0.71
C ALA A 169 20.08 1.82 0.16
N ILE A 170 19.21 2.79 0.45
CA ILE A 170 17.85 2.85 -0.09
C ILE A 170 17.81 3.05 -1.61
N ASP A 171 18.88 3.58 -2.20
CA ASP A 171 19.00 3.84 -3.63
C ASP A 171 19.62 2.65 -4.39
N VAL A 172 19.81 1.50 -3.73
CA VAL A 172 20.36 0.25 -4.29
C VAL A 172 19.28 -0.84 -4.23
N GLN A 173 18.88 -1.41 -5.37
CA GLN A 173 17.71 -2.30 -5.48
C GLN A 173 17.95 -3.61 -6.24
#